data_AF-A0A6I2UQ71-F1
#
_entry.id   AF-A0A6I2UQ71-F1
#
_cell.length_a   1.000
_cell.length_b   1.000
_cell.length_c   1.000
_cell.angle_alpha   90.00
_cell.angle_beta   90.00
_cell.angle_gamma   90.00
#
_symmetry.space_group_name_H-M   'P 1'
#
loop_
_entity.id
_entity.type
_entity.pdbx_description
1 polymer ?
#
loop_
_entity_poly.entity_id
_entity_poly.type
_entity_poly.pdbx_seq_one_letter_code
_entity_poly.pdbx_strand_id
1 'polypeptide(L)'
;MLLYLVILLFVLLCVIFFGEMRHSLKRSAESDRLIRQYEQDLDNKQLIQDIYAYCTKDWKLRRIMKKHAVSPADIDVIYHKLLRWGNFKKGRRFVPISSFFYVYTLNYLVTHKTEDAKVLTMRCMNFFHI
;
A
#
# COMPACT_ATOMS: atom_id res chain seq x y z
N MET A 1 17.95 -28.42 28.05
CA MET A 1 17.94 -26.94 28.01
C MET A 1 17.94 -26.40 26.57
N LEU A 2 18.92 -26.76 25.74
CA LEU A 2 19.02 -26.31 24.33
C LEU A 2 17.77 -26.65 23.49
N LEU A 3 17.25 -27.88 23.60
CA LEU A 3 16.05 -28.30 22.86
C LEU A 3 14.83 -27.42 23.16
N TYR A 4 14.58 -27.11 24.44
CA TYR A 4 13.48 -26.25 24.85
C TYR A 4 13.63 -24.82 24.31
N LEU A 5 14.85 -24.30 24.25
CA LEU A 5 15.14 -22.98 23.67
C LEU A 5 14.88 -22.97 22.16
N VAL A 6 15.31 -24.02 21.44
CA VAL A 6 15.04 -24.18 20.00
C VAL A 6 13.54 -24.28 19.72
N ILE A 7 12.79 -25.06 20.52
CA ILE A 7 11.33 -25.17 20.39
C ILE A 7 10.66 -23.82 20.64
N LEU A 8 11.06 -23.09 21.69
CA LEU A 8 10.52 -21.76 21.99
C LEU A 8 10.77 -20.79 20.82
N LEU A 9 11.98 -20.78 20.26
CA LEU A 9 12.33 -19.95 19.12
C LEU A 9 11.49 -20.31 17.89
N PHE A 10 11.31 -21.60 17.63
CA PHE A 10 10.50 -22.07 16.50
C PHE A 10 9.03 -21.64 16.63
N VAL A 11 8.44 -21.82 17.81
CA VAL A 11 7.07 -21.35 18.09
C VAL A 11 6.95 -19.85 17.89
N LEU A 12 7.91 -19.06 18.38
CA LEU A 12 7.93 -17.61 18.20
C LEU A 12 7.99 -17.24 16.71
N LEU A 13 8.84 -17.90 15.92
CA LEU A 13 8.94 -17.67 14.48
C LEU A 13 7.64 -18.02 13.75
N CYS A 14 6.98 -19.13 14.11
CA CYS A 14 5.68 -19.48 13.57
C CYS A 14 4.63 -18.40 13.87
N VAL A 15 4.55 -17.92 15.11
CA VAL A 15 3.60 -16.86 15.49
C VAL A 15 3.84 -15.58 14.68
N ILE A 16 5.10 -15.16 14.54
CA ILE A 16 5.47 -14.00 13.72
C ILE A 16 5.08 -14.22 12.25
N PHE A 17 5.39 -15.39 11.70
CA PHE A 17 5.08 -15.73 10.32
C PHE A 17 3.57 -15.68 10.05
N PHE A 18 2.75 -16.31 10.90
CA PHE A 18 1.30 -16.27 10.74
C PHE A 18 0.73 -14.86 10.90
N GLY A 19 1.27 -14.06 11.82
CA GLY A 19 0.91 -12.65 11.98
C GLY A 19 1.17 -11.84 10.71
N GLU A 20 2.37 -11.98 10.14
CA GLU A 20 2.78 -11.32 8.90
C GLU A 20 1.97 -11.81 7.68
N MET A 21 1.68 -13.11 7.60
CA MET A 21 0.86 -13.67 6.54
C MET A 21 -0.58 -13.13 6.58
N ARG A 22 -1.20 -13.14 7.76
CA ARG A 22 -2.55 -12.59 7.94
C ARG A 22 -2.61 -11.10 7.59
N HIS A 23 -1.58 -10.34 8.00
CA HIS A 23 -1.44 -8.92 7.63
C HIS A 23 -1.35 -8.74 6.12
N SER A 24 -0.48 -9.51 5.45
CA SER A 24 -0.28 -9.46 4.00
C SER A 24 -1.56 -9.77 3.23
N LEU A 25 -2.30 -10.82 3.64
CA LEU A 25 -3.56 -11.22 3.04
C LEU A 25 -4.65 -10.15 3.22
N LYS A 26 -4.79 -9.60 4.43
CA LYS A 26 -5.78 -8.54 4.71
C LYS A 26 -5.52 -7.30 3.84
N ARG A 27 -4.26 -6.88 3.74
CA ARG A 27 -3.85 -5.77 2.86
C ARG A 27 -4.18 -6.05 1.40
N SER A 28 -3.84 -7.25 0.91
CA SER A 28 -4.10 -7.64 -0.48
C SER A 28 -5.59 -7.66 -0.78
N ALA A 29 -6.40 -8.21 0.13
CA ALA A 29 -7.85 -8.22 0.04
C ALA A 29 -8.45 -6.81 0.01
N GLU A 30 -7.93 -5.90 0.85
CA GLU A 30 -8.41 -4.51 0.87
C GLU A 30 -8.06 -3.76 -0.42
N SER A 31 -6.83 -3.90 -0.92
CA SER A 31 -6.45 -3.28 -2.19
C SER A 31 -7.32 -3.82 -3.34
N ASP A 32 -7.56 -5.13 -3.40
CA ASP A 32 -8.42 -5.74 -4.44
C ASP A 32 -9.88 -5.30 -4.28
N ARG A 33 -10.37 -5.16 -3.04
CA ARG A 33 -11.72 -4.64 -2.73
C ARG A 33 -11.90 -3.23 -3.29
N LEU A 34 -10.98 -2.32 -2.99
CA LEU A 34 -11.06 -0.93 -3.48
C LEU A 34 -10.94 -0.87 -5.00
N ILE A 35 -10.04 -1.66 -5.59
CA ILE A 35 -9.92 -1.71 -7.05
C ILE A 35 -11.26 -2.12 -7.67
N ARG A 36 -11.85 -3.23 -7.23
CA ARG A 36 -13.13 -3.70 -7.79
C ARG A 36 -14.28 -2.72 -7.56
N GLN A 37 -14.30 -2.05 -6.41
CA GLN A 37 -15.35 -1.10 -6.06
C GLN A 37 -15.31 0.17 -6.91
N TYR A 38 -14.11 0.64 -7.26
CA TYR A 38 -13.91 1.96 -7.90
C TYR A 38 -13.34 1.88 -9.33
N GLU A 39 -13.14 0.69 -9.90
CA GLU A 39 -12.58 0.52 -11.27
C GLU A 39 -13.41 1.21 -12.36
N GLN A 40 -14.71 1.36 -12.15
CA GLN A 40 -15.63 2.05 -13.07
C GLN A 40 -15.86 3.53 -12.72
N ASP A 41 -15.34 4.00 -11.58
CA ASP A 41 -15.55 5.36 -11.06
C ASP A 41 -14.27 5.84 -10.35
N LEU A 42 -13.25 6.13 -11.17
CA LEU A 42 -11.90 6.44 -10.70
C LEU A 42 -11.78 7.86 -10.11
N ASP A 43 -12.69 8.78 -10.47
CA ASP A 43 -12.71 10.15 -9.94
C ASP A 43 -13.51 10.26 -8.62
N ASN A 44 -13.92 9.14 -8.04
CA ASN A 44 -14.72 9.12 -6.83
C ASN A 44 -13.93 9.60 -5.60
N LYS A 45 -14.37 10.72 -5.01
CA LYS A 45 -13.74 11.30 -3.82
C LYS A 45 -13.73 10.35 -2.61
N GLN A 46 -14.66 9.39 -2.53
CA GLN A 46 -14.70 8.39 -1.47
C GLN A 46 -13.53 7.42 -1.54
N LEU A 47 -13.02 7.11 -2.75
CA LEU A 47 -11.84 6.25 -2.92
C LEU A 47 -10.63 6.81 -2.16
N ILE A 48 -10.40 8.12 -2.27
CA ILE A 48 -9.30 8.80 -1.59
C ILE A 48 -9.44 8.70 -0.07
N GLN A 49 -10.65 8.87 0.45
CA GLN A 49 -10.94 8.74 1.88
C GLN A 49 -10.73 7.30 2.37
N ASP A 50 -11.14 6.31 1.58
CA ASP A 50 -10.98 4.89 1.92
C ASP A 50 -9.50 4.48 1.93
N ILE A 51 -8.71 4.92 0.94
CA ILE A 51 -7.26 4.73 0.91
C ILE A 51 -6.64 5.38 2.16
N TYR A 52 -6.96 6.64 2.43
CA TYR A 52 -6.44 7.37 3.59
C TYR A 52 -6.80 6.68 4.91
N ALA A 53 -8.05 6.26 5.08
CA ALA A 53 -8.54 5.56 6.26
C ALA A 53 -7.79 4.23 6.48
N TYR A 54 -7.53 3.48 5.42
CA TYR A 54 -6.73 2.26 5.52
C TYR A 54 -5.28 2.57 5.94
N CYS A 55 -4.61 3.50 5.25
CA CYS A 55 -3.21 3.86 5.53
C CYS A 55 -3.02 4.40 6.95
N THR A 56 -4.00 5.11 7.50
CA THR A 56 -3.96 5.61 8.89
C THR A 56 -4.30 4.55 9.93
N LYS A 57 -5.07 3.52 9.58
CA LYS A 57 -5.42 2.40 10.46
C LYS A 57 -4.32 1.34 10.52
N ASP A 58 -3.68 1.04 9.39
CA ASP A 58 -2.63 0.03 9.30
C ASP A 58 -1.37 0.46 10.06
N TRP A 59 -0.87 -0.38 10.96
CA TRP A 59 0.23 0.02 11.85
C TRP A 59 1.57 0.27 11.14
N LYS A 60 1.83 -0.39 9.99
CA LYS A 60 3.06 -0.17 9.21
C LYS A 60 2.95 1.11 8.39
N LEU A 61 1.83 1.30 7.70
CA LEU A 61 1.58 2.49 6.87
C LEU A 61 1.39 3.74 7.73
N ARG A 62 0.70 3.63 8.87
CA ARG A 62 0.46 4.74 9.81
C ARG A 62 1.75 5.41 10.28
N ARG A 63 2.83 4.65 10.45
CA ARG A 63 4.15 5.21 10.81
C ARG A 63 4.66 6.15 9.71
N ILE A 64 4.49 5.78 8.44
CA ILE A 64 4.86 6.61 7.29
C ILE A 64 3.95 7.84 7.22
N MET A 65 2.63 7.63 7.32
CA MET A 65 1.64 8.72 7.29
C MET A 65 1.95 9.80 8.33
N LYS A 66 2.25 9.38 9.58
CA LYS A 66 2.64 10.30 10.66
C LYS A 66 3.98 10.97 10.42
N LYS A 67 5.00 10.22 9.97
CA LYS A 67 6.35 10.74 9.72
C LYS A 67 6.34 11.89 8.70
N HIS A 68 5.51 11.78 7.67
CA HIS A 68 5.43 12.74 6.57
C HIS A 68 4.22 13.68 6.64
N ALA A 69 3.50 13.70 7.78
CA ALA A 69 2.29 14.51 8.00
C ALA A 69 1.28 14.45 6.84
N VAL A 70 1.04 13.24 6.32
CA VAL A 70 0.26 13.02 5.10
C VAL A 70 -1.21 13.34 5.35
N SER A 71 -1.78 14.19 4.50
CA SER A 71 -3.19 14.57 4.48
C SER A 71 -3.97 13.80 3.40
N PRO A 72 -5.32 13.77 3.44
CA PRO A 72 -6.12 13.24 2.34
C PRO A 72 -5.84 13.93 1.00
N ALA A 73 -5.53 15.23 1.01
CA ALA A 73 -5.18 15.99 -0.19
C ALA A 73 -3.85 15.52 -0.81
N ASP A 74 -2.88 15.10 0.00
CA ASP A 74 -1.64 14.50 -0.52
C ASP A 74 -1.92 13.18 -1.24
N ILE A 75 -2.80 12.35 -0.68
CA ILE A 75 -3.24 11.09 -1.32
C ILE A 75 -3.92 11.38 -2.65
N ASP A 76 -4.81 12.37 -2.68
CA ASP A 76 -5.52 12.81 -3.89
C ASP A 76 -4.55 13.22 -5.01
N VAL A 77 -3.59 14.10 -4.71
CA VAL A 77 -2.58 14.56 -5.67
C VAL A 77 -1.74 13.41 -6.20
N ILE A 78 -1.26 12.54 -5.31
CA ILE A 78 -0.44 11.38 -5.69
C ILE A 78 -1.27 10.41 -6.55
N TYR A 79 -2.51 10.14 -6.16
CA TYR A 79 -3.41 9.25 -6.88
C TYR A 79 -3.60 9.71 -8.33
N HIS A 80 -3.92 10.99 -8.54
CA HIS A 80 -4.12 11.55 -9.87
C HIS A 80 -2.84 11.57 -10.70
N LYS A 81 -1.66 11.77 -10.08
CA LYS A 81 -0.37 11.61 -10.76
C LYS A 81 -0.18 10.17 -11.26
N LEU A 82 -0.46 9.19 -10.41
CA LEU A 82 -0.34 7.78 -10.78
C LEU A 82 -1.36 7.37 -11.83
N LEU A 83 -2.57 7.91 -11.77
CA LEU A 83 -3.62 7.62 -12.75
C LEU A 83 -3.21 8.06 -14.17
N ARG A 84 -2.51 9.17 -14.31
CA ARG A 84 -2.09 9.71 -15.62
C ARG A 84 -1.22 8.75 -16.44
N TRP A 85 -0.31 8.02 -15.80
CA TRP A 85 0.65 7.14 -16.49
C TRP A 85 0.46 5.65 -16.14
N GLY A 86 -0.26 5.36 -15.06
CA GLY A 86 -0.36 4.05 -14.45
C GLY A 86 -1.78 3.50 -14.48
N ASN A 87 -2.69 4.04 -15.29
CA ASN A 87 -4.03 3.51 -15.48
C ASN A 87 -4.02 2.16 -16.23
N PHE A 88 -3.42 1.16 -15.59
CA PHE A 88 -3.26 -0.20 -16.08
C PHE A 88 -3.35 -1.18 -14.92
N LYS A 89 -4.09 -2.28 -15.17
CA LYS A 89 -4.35 -3.34 -14.20
C LYS A 89 -3.69 -4.64 -14.65
N LYS A 90 -2.93 -5.28 -13.76
CA LYS A 90 -2.35 -6.62 -13.95
C LYS A 90 -2.85 -7.56 -12.86
N GLY A 91 -3.78 -8.43 -13.20
CA GLY A 91 -4.44 -9.31 -12.23
C GLY A 91 -5.18 -8.49 -11.16
N ARG A 92 -4.79 -8.66 -9.89
CA ARG A 92 -5.34 -7.92 -8.74
C ARG A 92 -4.59 -6.64 -8.38
N ARG A 93 -3.63 -6.22 -9.21
CA ARG A 93 -2.79 -5.05 -8.97
C ARG A 93 -3.19 -3.94 -9.94
N PHE A 94 -3.46 -2.77 -9.40
CA PHE A 94 -3.74 -1.55 -10.16
C PHE A 94 -2.89 -0.45 -9.56
N VAL A 95 -1.95 0.09 -10.34
CA VAL A 95 -0.89 0.96 -9.82
C VAL A 95 -1.44 2.15 -9.00
N PRO A 96 -2.46 2.90 -9.44
CA PRO A 96 -2.95 4.07 -8.72
C PRO A 96 -3.52 3.75 -7.34
N ILE A 97 -4.08 2.55 -7.13
CA ILE A 97 -4.61 2.14 -5.82
C ILE A 97 -3.57 1.34 -5.04
N SER A 98 -3.02 0.27 -5.62
CA SER A 98 -2.12 -0.67 -4.94
C SER A 98 -0.87 0.01 -4.37
N SER A 99 -0.39 1.10 -4.99
CA SER A 99 0.83 1.80 -4.53
C SER A 99 0.73 2.36 -3.11
N PHE A 100 -0.47 2.65 -2.60
CA PHE A 100 -0.63 3.16 -1.24
C PHE A 100 -0.58 2.07 -0.16
N PHE A 101 -0.73 0.80 -0.54
CA PHE A 101 -0.90 -0.32 0.39
C PHE A 101 0.44 -0.95 0.80
N TYR A 102 1.55 -0.60 0.16
CA TYR A 102 2.88 -1.15 0.48
C TYR A 102 3.77 -0.08 1.09
N VAL A 103 4.48 -0.46 2.16
CA VAL A 103 5.39 0.43 2.94
C VAL A 103 6.40 1.11 2.02
N TYR A 104 7.01 0.35 1.11
CA TYR A 104 8.05 0.86 0.22
C TYR A 104 7.52 1.92 -0.73
N THR A 105 6.46 1.61 -1.47
CA THR A 105 5.86 2.53 -2.46
C THR A 105 5.23 3.72 -1.78
N LEU A 106 4.48 3.53 -0.67
CA LEU A 106 3.90 4.64 0.08
C LEU A 106 4.99 5.59 0.57
N ASN A 107 6.04 5.08 1.22
CA ASN A 107 7.14 5.92 1.71
C ASN A 107 7.82 6.66 0.55
N TYR A 108 8.07 6.00 -0.58
CA TYR A 108 8.64 6.64 -1.76
C TYR A 108 7.75 7.78 -2.26
N LEU A 109 6.45 7.52 -2.46
CA LEU A 109 5.49 8.47 -3.01
C LEU A 109 5.34 9.71 -2.14
N VAL A 110 5.22 9.56 -0.81
CA VAL A 110 5.05 10.71 0.08
C VAL A 110 6.35 11.51 0.25
N THR A 111 7.51 10.85 0.15
CA THR A 111 8.83 11.53 0.19
C THR A 111 9.07 12.35 -1.07
N HIS A 112 8.64 11.84 -2.23
CA HIS A 112 8.91 12.41 -3.54
C HIS A 112 7.66 13.00 -4.20
N LYS A 113 6.65 13.42 -3.41
CA LYS A 113 5.33 13.82 -3.92
C LYS A 113 5.36 14.99 -4.92
N THR A 114 6.44 15.76 -4.96
CA THR A 114 6.66 16.86 -5.90
C THR A 114 7.27 16.42 -7.23
N GLU A 115 7.78 15.19 -7.34
CA GLU A 115 8.36 14.65 -8.58
C GLU A 115 7.32 14.52 -9.70
N ASP A 116 7.83 14.34 -10.91
CA ASP A 116 7.04 14.11 -12.10
C ASP A 116 6.19 12.83 -12.00
N ALA A 117 4.98 12.91 -12.53
CA ALA A 117 3.99 11.84 -12.48
C ALA A 117 4.50 10.53 -13.12
N LYS A 118 5.27 10.62 -14.21
CA LYS A 118 5.81 9.45 -14.90
C LYS A 118 6.87 8.76 -14.05
N VAL A 119 7.76 9.53 -13.42
CA VAL A 119 8.83 9.00 -12.54
C VAL A 119 8.22 8.23 -11.37
N LEU A 120 7.25 8.84 -10.67
CA LEU A 120 6.54 8.19 -9.57
C LEU A 120 5.84 6.90 -10.01
N THR A 121 5.18 6.95 -11.15
CA THR A 121 4.44 5.79 -11.70
C THR A 121 5.36 4.65 -12.09
N MET A 122 6.43 4.94 -12.83
CA MET A 122 7.41 3.93 -13.28
C MET A 122 8.06 3.22 -12.07
N ARG A 123 8.36 3.96 -11.00
CA ARG A 123 8.87 3.36 -9.76
C ARG A 123 7.90 2.35 -9.16
N CYS A 124 6.61 2.66 -9.17
CA CYS A 124 5.57 1.77 -8.67
C CYS A 124 5.34 0.57 -9.60
N MET A 125 5.32 0.78 -10.92
CA MET A 125 5.22 -0.30 -11.91
C MET A 125 6.35 -1.32 -11.77
N ASN A 126 7.60 -0.83 -11.64
CA ASN A 126 8.77 -1.68 -11.39
C ASN A 126 8.63 -2.51 -10.11
N PHE A 127 8.11 -1.91 -9.03
CA PHE A 127 7.84 -2.63 -7.78
C PHE A 127 6.77 -3.72 -7.95
N PHE A 128 5.75 -3.47 -8.77
CA PHE A 128 4.67 -4.43 -9.02
C PHE A 128 4.96 -5.43 -10.13
N HIS A 129 6.10 -5.32 -10.82
CA HIS A 129 6.43 -6.08 -12.03
C HIS A 129 5.33 -5.99 -13.09
N ILE A 130 4.86 -4.76 -13.31
CA ILE A 130 3.88 -4.38 -14.33
C ILE A 130 4.64 -3.72 -15.47
#